data_AF-A0A1G7TA26-F1
#
_entry.id   AF-A0A1G7TA26-F1
#
_cell.length_a   1.000
_cell.length_b   1.000
_cell.length_c   1.000
_cell.angle_alpha   90.00
_cell.angle_beta   90.00
_cell.angle_gamma   90.00
#
_symmetry.space_group_name_H-M   'P 1'
#
loop_
_entity.id
_entity.type
_entity.pdbx_description
1 polymer ?
#
loop_
_entity_poly.entity_id
_entity_poly.type
_entity_poly.pdbx_seq_one_letter_code
_entity_poly.pdbx_strand_id
1 'polypeptide(L)'
;MNYNDDEIQFLGGEDISNSPTSVPRKPASRRWWTAVAALAIVVLAATTLYFWREANRFTVSFEYPQSRSSAQIINDLEAMQGDSVHGVTMKEDSLYGVGMRLFELRGVVPSFSRTAPSDSDTTICLAAHAWDYYWDDNKQYRYIGDFIDNGNELASGSRKAGFVAVVGDKWQIGISTEDSVKEYVKAHNGSMFRQFALVSAGQICEKQFALKGKVTRCALARKSGSGGIWYVETINKESLYDFAQALADYGFSDAVYLTGGNSGNTFYRTPDGQPHGKLDWQDEAINLIVFRR
;
A
#
# COMPACT_ATOMS: atom_id res chain seq x y z
N MET A 1 78.16 -66.75 -0.63
CA MET A 1 79.21 -66.88 -1.65
C MET A 1 78.59 -66.42 -2.95
N ASN A 2 79.14 -65.34 -3.53
CA ASN A 2 78.83 -64.90 -4.89
C ASN A 2 79.05 -66.05 -5.87
N TYR A 3 78.28 -66.11 -6.95
CA TYR A 3 78.73 -65.69 -8.28
C TYR A 3 77.53 -65.78 -9.25
N ASN A 4 77.33 -64.70 -9.99
CA ASN A 4 76.63 -64.68 -11.26
C ASN A 4 77.65 -65.14 -12.32
N ASP A 5 77.23 -65.90 -13.33
CA ASP A 5 77.75 -65.85 -14.71
C ASP A 5 77.04 -66.91 -15.58
N ASP A 6 76.55 -66.41 -16.73
CA ASP A 6 76.69 -66.98 -18.08
C ASP A 6 75.78 -68.11 -18.64
N GLU A 7 75.21 -67.77 -19.81
CA GLU A 7 74.81 -68.62 -20.96
C GLU A 7 73.53 -69.48 -20.86
N ILE A 8 72.63 -69.63 -21.86
CA ILE A 8 72.59 -69.25 -23.29
C ILE A 8 71.16 -69.46 -23.90
N GLN A 9 70.81 -68.63 -24.90
CA GLN A 9 69.97 -68.82 -26.12
C GLN A 9 68.50 -69.25 -26.12
N PHE A 10 67.63 -68.82 -27.06
CA PHE A 10 67.43 -67.67 -27.99
C PHE A 10 66.18 -68.05 -28.85
N LEU A 11 65.49 -67.05 -29.44
CA LEU A 11 64.78 -67.02 -30.75
C LEU A 11 63.28 -66.62 -30.77
N GLY A 12 63.03 -65.52 -31.51
CA GLY A 12 61.81 -65.22 -32.27
C GLY A 12 60.95 -64.08 -31.69
N GLY A 13 60.84 -62.90 -32.29
CA GLY A 13 61.32 -62.38 -33.58
C GLY A 13 61.08 -60.87 -33.65
N GLU A 14 61.78 -60.24 -34.60
CA GLU A 14 61.71 -58.82 -35.01
C GLU A 14 60.26 -58.43 -35.39
N ASP A 15 59.78 -57.21 -35.10
CA ASP A 15 60.09 -56.06 -35.95
C ASP A 15 60.15 -54.70 -35.20
N ILE A 16 61.07 -53.90 -35.71
CA ILE A 16 61.40 -52.53 -35.36
C ILE A 16 60.33 -51.58 -35.92
N SER A 17 59.85 -50.60 -35.15
CA SER A 17 60.16 -49.18 -35.40
C SER A 17 59.24 -48.18 -34.69
N ASN A 18 59.91 -47.14 -34.19
CA ASN A 18 59.47 -45.75 -34.08
C ASN A 18 58.48 -45.35 -32.98
N SER A 19 59.05 -44.96 -31.84
CA SER A 19 58.51 -43.83 -31.06
C SER A 19 58.56 -42.56 -31.92
N PRO A 20 57.54 -41.69 -31.83
CA PRO A 20 57.87 -40.39 -31.26
C PRO A 20 56.85 -39.89 -30.22
N THR A 21 57.41 -39.37 -29.12
CA THR A 21 56.92 -38.25 -28.30
C THR A 21 55.54 -38.38 -27.66
N SER A 22 55.53 -38.74 -26.38
CA SER A 22 54.44 -38.45 -25.45
C SER A 22 54.26 -36.93 -25.31
N VAL A 23 53.17 -36.39 -25.86
CA VAL A 23 52.69 -35.06 -25.52
C VAL A 23 52.27 -35.06 -24.05
N PRO A 24 52.74 -34.12 -23.20
CA PRO A 24 52.18 -33.99 -21.87
C PRO A 24 50.74 -33.48 -22.02
N ARG A 25 49.75 -34.33 -21.74
CA ARG A 25 48.36 -33.90 -21.57
C ARG A 25 48.30 -32.92 -20.40
N LYS A 26 48.26 -31.62 -20.69
CA LYS A 26 47.88 -30.59 -19.71
C LYS A 26 46.53 -31.00 -19.11
N PRO A 27 46.36 -31.07 -17.78
CA PRO A 27 45.05 -31.27 -17.21
C PRO A 27 44.17 -30.08 -17.61
N ALA A 28 43.08 -30.36 -18.34
CA ALA A 28 42.06 -29.37 -18.64
C ALA A 28 41.66 -28.70 -17.32
N SER A 29 41.75 -27.37 -17.28
CA SER A 29 41.81 -26.61 -16.05
C SER A 29 40.53 -26.77 -15.21
N ARG A 30 40.52 -27.67 -14.23
CA ARG A 30 39.41 -27.81 -13.24
C ARG A 30 38.95 -26.47 -12.63
N ARG A 31 39.80 -25.43 -12.70
CA ARG A 31 39.50 -24.03 -12.35
C ARG A 31 38.30 -23.42 -13.11
N TRP A 32 38.06 -23.79 -14.38
CA TRP A 32 36.91 -23.25 -15.13
C TRP A 32 35.59 -23.88 -14.66
N TRP A 33 35.59 -25.18 -14.39
CA TRP A 33 34.43 -25.86 -13.79
C TRP A 33 34.12 -25.38 -12.37
N THR A 34 35.13 -25.08 -11.55
CA THR A 34 34.90 -24.46 -10.23
C THR A 34 34.34 -23.05 -10.34
N ALA A 35 34.78 -22.26 -11.33
CA ALA A 35 34.23 -20.92 -11.57
C ALA A 35 32.78 -20.97 -12.05
N VAL A 36 32.45 -21.92 -12.94
CA VAL A 36 31.07 -22.16 -13.41
C VAL A 36 30.18 -22.63 -12.27
N ALA A 37 30.66 -23.56 -11.42
CA ALA A 37 29.92 -24.04 -10.26
C ALA A 37 29.67 -22.92 -9.23
N ALA A 38 30.68 -22.08 -8.96
CA ALA A 38 30.54 -20.94 -8.06
C ALA A 38 29.52 -19.91 -8.60
N LEU A 39 29.57 -19.61 -9.91
CA LEU A 39 28.60 -18.72 -10.55
C LEU A 39 27.18 -19.29 -10.47
N ALA A 40 27.01 -20.59 -10.71
CA ALA A 40 25.71 -21.26 -10.60
C ALA A 40 25.14 -21.15 -9.17
N ILE A 41 25.97 -21.30 -8.13
CA ILE A 41 25.56 -21.13 -6.73
C ILE A 41 25.17 -19.70 -6.44
N VAL A 42 25.92 -18.70 -6.93
CA VAL A 42 25.59 -17.28 -6.74
C VAL A 42 24.27 -16.92 -7.42
N VAL A 43 24.05 -17.40 -8.64
CA VAL A 43 22.79 -17.19 -9.37
C VAL A 43 21.64 -17.88 -8.63
N LEU A 44 21.82 -19.13 -8.20
CA LEU A 44 20.84 -19.84 -7.37
C LEU A 44 20.52 -19.02 -6.12
N ALA A 45 21.51 -18.66 -5.31
CA ALA A 45 21.31 -17.86 -4.09
C ALA A 45 20.61 -16.52 -4.35
N ALA A 46 20.96 -15.81 -5.42
CA ALA A 46 20.30 -14.57 -5.81
C ALA A 46 18.84 -14.81 -6.22
N THR A 47 18.56 -15.88 -6.97
CA THR A 47 17.19 -16.26 -7.33
C THR A 47 16.39 -16.70 -6.11
N THR A 48 16.93 -17.52 -5.22
CA THR A 48 16.25 -17.91 -3.98
C THR A 48 16.01 -16.69 -3.09
N LEU A 49 16.96 -15.77 -2.97
CA LEU A 49 16.78 -14.53 -2.21
C LEU A 49 15.71 -13.63 -2.85
N TYR A 50 15.68 -13.54 -4.18
CA TYR A 50 14.66 -12.80 -4.93
C TYR A 50 13.28 -13.41 -4.72
N PHE A 51 13.11 -14.72 -4.93
CA PHE A 51 11.84 -15.42 -4.73
C PHE A 51 11.44 -15.47 -3.25
N TRP A 52 12.38 -15.57 -2.32
CA TRP A 52 12.10 -15.48 -0.88
C TRP A 52 11.68 -14.06 -0.50
N ARG A 53 12.33 -13.02 -1.06
CA ARG A 53 11.88 -11.64 -0.90
C ARG A 53 10.49 -11.44 -1.49
N GLU A 54 10.21 -11.97 -2.68
CA GLU A 54 8.90 -11.83 -3.33
C GLU A 54 7.81 -12.63 -2.60
N ALA A 55 8.11 -13.85 -2.14
CA ALA A 55 7.20 -14.64 -1.31
C ALA A 55 6.97 -14.03 0.08
N ASN A 56 7.99 -13.37 0.65
CA ASN A 56 7.90 -12.61 1.89
C ASN A 56 7.57 -11.13 1.68
N ARG A 57 7.30 -10.68 0.43
CA ARG A 57 6.44 -9.52 0.20
C ARG A 57 5.06 -10.03 0.56
N PHE A 58 4.85 -10.11 1.87
CA PHE A 58 3.62 -10.51 2.52
C PHE A 58 2.55 -9.55 1.99
N THR A 59 1.92 -9.91 0.88
CA THR A 59 0.52 -9.62 0.65
C THR A 59 -0.14 -10.39 1.78
N VAL A 60 -0.48 -9.68 2.85
CA VAL A 60 -1.37 -10.28 3.84
C VAL A 60 -2.67 -10.47 3.07
N SER A 61 -2.87 -11.63 2.43
CA SER A 61 -4.14 -12.05 1.87
C SER A 61 -5.04 -12.37 3.06
N PHE A 62 -5.44 -11.29 3.73
CA PHE A 62 -6.43 -11.31 4.76
C PHE A 62 -7.77 -11.28 4.04
N GLU A 63 -8.54 -12.33 4.19
CA GLU A 63 -9.94 -12.35 3.80
C GLU A 63 -10.73 -11.39 4.69
N TYR A 64 -11.21 -10.31 4.08
CA TYR A 64 -12.32 -9.51 4.58
C TYR A 64 -13.56 -9.87 3.75
N PRO A 65 -14.77 -9.75 4.31
CA PRO A 65 -15.97 -9.89 3.50
C PRO A 65 -15.99 -8.79 2.43
N GLN A 66 -16.21 -9.18 1.18
CA GLN A 66 -16.25 -8.24 0.08
C GLN A 66 -17.56 -7.46 0.11
N SER A 67 -17.48 -6.13 0.32
CA SER A 67 -18.64 -5.24 0.30
C SER A 67 -19.11 -4.93 -1.11
N ARG A 68 -18.15 -4.57 -1.98
CA ARG A 68 -18.35 -4.29 -3.41
C ARG A 68 -17.19 -4.87 -4.20
N SER A 69 -17.48 -5.38 -5.39
CA SER A 69 -16.42 -5.76 -6.33
C SER A 69 -15.72 -4.54 -6.91
N SER A 70 -14.49 -4.73 -7.42
CA SER A 70 -13.76 -3.66 -8.10
C SER A 70 -14.57 -3.07 -9.28
N ALA A 71 -15.30 -3.90 -10.02
CA ALA A 71 -16.18 -3.46 -11.10
C ALA A 71 -17.36 -2.61 -10.59
N GLN A 72 -17.98 -2.99 -9.46
CA GLN A 72 -19.03 -2.19 -8.84
C GLN A 72 -18.50 -0.83 -8.36
N ILE A 73 -17.29 -0.79 -7.78
CA ILE A 73 -16.69 0.47 -7.33
C ILE A 73 -16.38 1.40 -8.51
N ILE A 74 -15.88 0.86 -9.62
CA ILE A 74 -15.67 1.62 -10.86
C ILE A 74 -17.00 2.17 -11.39
N ASN A 75 -18.05 1.33 -11.44
CA ASN A 75 -19.38 1.78 -11.87
C ASN A 75 -19.94 2.88 -10.94
N ASP A 76 -19.80 2.73 -9.61
CA ASP A 76 -20.23 3.74 -8.63
C ASP A 76 -19.45 5.05 -8.79
N LEU A 77 -18.15 4.96 -9.13
CA LEU A 77 -17.31 6.12 -9.41
C LEU A 77 -17.76 6.83 -10.69
N GLU A 78 -18.03 6.09 -11.76
CA GLU A 78 -18.53 6.65 -13.04
C GLU A 78 -19.93 7.25 -12.91
N ALA A 79 -20.80 6.59 -12.13
CA ALA A 79 -22.18 6.99 -11.91
C ALA A 79 -22.35 8.06 -10.83
N MET A 80 -21.26 8.46 -10.13
CA MET A 80 -21.33 9.51 -9.12
C MET A 80 -21.88 10.80 -9.74
N GLN A 81 -22.99 11.28 -9.19
CA GLN A 81 -23.64 12.51 -9.60
C GLN A 81 -23.20 13.65 -8.69
N GLY A 82 -23.15 14.86 -9.24
CA GLY A 82 -22.98 16.06 -8.44
C GLY A 82 -24.14 16.24 -7.46
N ASP A 83 -23.84 16.83 -6.31
CA ASP A 83 -24.85 17.23 -5.32
C ASP A 83 -25.03 18.74 -5.44
N SER A 84 -26.28 19.22 -5.38
CA SER A 84 -26.58 20.66 -5.35
C SER A 84 -26.23 21.30 -4.00
N VAL A 85 -26.09 20.46 -2.96
CA VAL A 85 -25.65 20.87 -1.63
C VAL A 85 -24.15 20.60 -1.51
N HIS A 86 -23.38 21.66 -1.27
CA HIS A 86 -21.94 21.57 -1.11
C HIS A 86 -21.51 21.93 0.30
N GLY A 87 -20.83 21.03 1.00
CA GLY A 87 -20.29 21.30 2.33
C GLY A 87 -20.41 20.12 3.27
N VAL A 88 -20.34 20.43 4.56
CA VAL A 88 -20.26 19.42 5.62
C VAL A 88 -21.35 19.61 6.66
N THR A 89 -22.13 18.57 6.92
CA THR A 89 -23.03 18.53 8.07
C THR A 89 -22.40 17.69 9.17
N MET A 90 -22.07 18.32 10.30
CA MET A 90 -21.42 17.66 11.43
C MET A 90 -22.45 17.35 12.53
N LYS A 91 -22.37 16.14 13.07
CA LYS A 91 -23.05 15.79 14.32
C LYS A 91 -22.14 14.97 15.22
N GLU A 92 -22.37 15.04 16.53
CA GLU A 92 -21.71 14.19 17.51
C GLU A 92 -22.65 13.06 17.94
N ASP A 93 -22.09 11.88 18.15
CA ASP A 93 -22.81 10.72 18.69
C ASP A 93 -21.86 9.86 19.51
N SER A 94 -22.39 8.91 20.28
CA SER A 94 -21.58 7.94 21.00
C SER A 94 -22.21 6.56 20.96
N LEU A 95 -21.35 5.56 20.74
CA LEU A 95 -21.75 4.16 20.72
C LEU A 95 -20.80 3.35 21.59
N TYR A 96 -21.34 2.62 22.56
CA TYR A 96 -20.58 1.80 23.51
C TYR A 96 -19.39 2.53 24.18
N GLY A 97 -19.53 3.83 24.46
CA GLY A 97 -18.50 4.64 25.11
C GLY A 97 -17.46 5.25 24.15
N VAL A 98 -17.52 4.94 22.86
CA VAL A 98 -16.73 5.61 21.82
C VAL A 98 -17.51 6.84 21.35
N GLY A 99 -17.02 8.03 21.67
CA GLY A 99 -17.57 9.30 21.17
C GLY A 99 -17.02 9.60 19.77
N MET A 100 -17.88 9.96 18.83
CA MET A 100 -17.54 10.23 17.44
C MET A 100 -18.13 11.55 16.96
N ARG A 101 -17.38 12.27 16.12
CA ARG A 101 -17.92 13.32 15.27
C ARG A 101 -18.07 12.78 13.86
N LEU A 102 -19.25 12.97 13.30
CA LEU A 102 -19.70 12.41 12.03
C LEU A 102 -19.95 13.57 11.08
N PHE A 103 -19.12 13.67 10.05
CA PHE A 103 -19.14 14.75 9.07
C PHE A 103 -19.65 14.18 7.75
N GLU A 104 -20.91 14.46 7.43
CA GLU A 104 -21.50 14.09 6.14
C GLU A 104 -20.89 14.98 5.04
N LEU A 105 -20.23 14.36 4.06
CA LEU A 105 -19.59 15.07 2.96
C LEU A 105 -20.56 15.11 1.77
N ARG A 106 -21.05 16.31 1.42
CA ARG A 106 -22.01 16.51 0.33
C ARG A 106 -21.46 17.45 -0.73
N GLY A 107 -21.54 17.04 -1.99
CA GLY A 107 -21.11 17.86 -3.13
C GLY A 107 -19.65 18.28 -3.09
N VAL A 108 -18.79 17.54 -2.39
CA VAL A 108 -17.37 17.87 -2.28
C VAL A 108 -16.51 16.92 -3.09
N VAL A 109 -15.40 17.42 -3.60
CA VAL A 109 -14.37 16.69 -4.34
C VAL A 109 -13.07 16.70 -3.54
N PRO A 110 -12.51 15.53 -3.16
CA PRO A 110 -11.22 15.44 -2.53
C PRO A 110 -10.08 15.70 -3.51
N SER A 111 -9.00 16.22 -2.99
CA SER A 111 -7.71 16.34 -3.65
C SER A 111 -6.60 16.04 -2.65
N PHE A 112 -5.44 15.61 -3.14
CA PHE A 112 -4.31 15.25 -2.30
C PHE A 112 -3.28 16.38 -2.30
N SER A 113 -2.86 16.80 -1.13
CA SER A 113 -1.92 17.91 -0.96
C SER A 113 -0.81 17.57 0.02
N ARG A 114 0.42 17.94 -0.35
CA ARG A 114 1.60 17.92 0.54
C ARG A 114 1.99 19.32 1.01
N THR A 115 1.07 20.27 0.87
CA THR A 115 1.23 21.66 1.32
C THR A 115 -0.05 22.11 1.99
N ALA A 116 0.07 23.06 2.92
CA ALA A 116 -1.10 23.61 3.60
C ALA A 116 -2.00 24.32 2.57
N PRO A 117 -3.32 24.13 2.63
CA PRO A 117 -4.22 25.00 1.90
C PRO A 117 -4.10 26.44 2.38
N SER A 118 -4.46 27.40 1.52
CA SER A 118 -4.55 28.81 1.91
C SER A 118 -5.73 29.05 2.83
N ASP A 119 -5.53 29.80 3.92
CA ASP A 119 -6.60 30.24 4.83
C ASP A 119 -7.66 31.11 4.13
N SER A 120 -7.31 31.73 3.01
CA SER A 120 -8.23 32.51 2.17
C SER A 120 -9.03 31.67 1.17
N ASP A 121 -8.76 30.36 1.05
CA ASP A 121 -9.46 29.48 0.12
C ASP A 121 -10.87 29.15 0.65
N THR A 122 -11.86 29.88 0.11
CA THR A 122 -13.27 29.72 0.45
C THR A 122 -13.93 28.49 -0.18
N THR A 123 -13.21 27.71 -1.00
CA THR A 123 -13.73 26.47 -1.60
C THR A 123 -13.57 25.27 -0.66
N ILE A 124 -12.69 25.35 0.33
CA ILE A 124 -12.39 24.21 1.21
C ILE A 124 -13.55 23.93 2.15
N CYS A 125 -14.03 22.69 2.12
CA CYS A 125 -15.10 22.23 2.98
C CYS A 125 -14.60 21.40 4.16
N LEU A 126 -13.47 20.70 4.01
CA LEU A 126 -12.81 19.95 5.09
C LEU A 126 -11.37 19.64 4.67
N ALA A 127 -10.45 19.63 5.63
CA ALA A 127 -9.08 19.14 5.43
C ALA A 127 -8.71 18.18 6.56
N ALA A 128 -7.99 17.11 6.24
CA ALA A 128 -7.51 16.13 7.21
C ALA A 128 -6.22 15.45 6.73
N HIS A 129 -5.41 14.95 7.65
CA HIS A 129 -4.36 13.99 7.30
C HIS A 129 -4.98 12.69 6.77
N ALA A 130 -4.33 12.05 5.79
CA ALA A 130 -4.96 11.00 5.00
C ALA A 130 -4.12 9.73 4.86
N TRP A 131 -2.92 9.82 4.32
CA TRP A 131 -2.07 8.66 4.04
C TRP A 131 -0.83 8.62 4.93
N ASP A 132 -0.31 7.42 5.16
CA ASP A 132 0.92 7.26 5.92
C ASP A 132 2.14 7.41 5.01
N TYR A 133 3.23 7.89 5.59
CA TYR A 133 4.50 8.08 4.93
C TYR A 133 5.64 7.79 5.91
N TYR A 134 6.85 7.71 5.40
CA TYR A 134 8.07 7.71 6.20
C TYR A 134 9.17 8.51 5.49
N TRP A 135 10.17 8.92 6.25
CA TRP A 135 11.42 9.45 5.72
C TRP A 135 12.42 8.30 5.66
N ASP A 136 12.98 8.03 4.48
CA ASP A 136 14.05 7.05 4.35
C ASP A 136 15.38 7.55 4.94
N ASP A 137 16.40 6.69 4.98
CA ASP A 137 17.71 7.02 5.55
C ASP A 137 18.38 8.24 4.88
N ASN A 138 17.97 8.57 3.65
CA ASN A 138 18.44 9.72 2.89
C ASN A 138 17.54 10.95 3.07
N LYS A 139 16.65 10.94 4.08
CA LYS A 139 15.64 11.97 4.35
C LYS A 139 14.75 12.25 3.14
N GLN A 140 14.49 11.25 2.30
CA GLN A 140 13.53 11.35 1.21
C GLN A 140 12.16 10.87 1.67
N TYR A 141 11.13 11.61 1.26
CA TYR A 141 9.75 11.27 1.58
C TYR A 141 9.31 10.03 0.79
N ARG A 142 8.71 9.06 1.47
CA ARG A 142 8.19 7.82 0.87
C ARG A 142 6.75 7.57 1.30
N TYR A 143 5.88 7.27 0.34
CA TYR A 143 4.51 6.87 0.60
C TYR A 143 4.44 5.42 1.08
N ILE A 144 3.46 5.10 1.94
CA ILE A 144 3.20 3.73 2.41
C ILE A 144 1.89 3.22 1.82
N GLY A 145 1.98 2.27 0.89
CA GLY A 145 0.86 1.74 0.11
C GLY A 145 0.93 2.21 -1.35
N ASP A 146 -0.05 1.82 -2.16
CA ASP A 146 -0.22 2.45 -3.48
C ASP A 146 -0.47 3.95 -3.31
N PHE A 147 0.19 4.74 -4.15
CA PHE A 147 -0.06 6.17 -4.28
C PHE A 147 0.03 6.58 -5.75
N ILE A 148 -1.07 7.10 -6.28
CA ILE A 148 -1.19 7.60 -7.65
C ILE A 148 -1.57 9.07 -7.58
N ASP A 149 -0.88 9.90 -8.34
CA ASP A 149 -1.18 11.31 -8.48
C ASP A 149 -1.28 11.70 -9.96
N ASN A 150 -2.48 12.09 -10.40
CA ASN A 150 -2.79 12.46 -11.77
C ASN A 150 -2.29 11.43 -12.80
N GLY A 151 -2.59 10.15 -12.57
CA GLY A 151 -2.19 9.02 -13.40
C GLY A 151 -0.76 8.50 -13.14
N ASN A 152 0.08 9.26 -12.42
CA ASN A 152 1.45 8.85 -12.14
C ASN A 152 1.52 7.99 -10.88
N GLU A 153 2.03 6.76 -11.00
CA GLU A 153 2.27 5.88 -9.86
C GLU A 153 3.54 6.31 -9.12
N LEU A 154 3.37 6.89 -7.93
CA LEU A 154 4.47 7.37 -7.07
C LEU A 154 4.93 6.31 -6.08
N ALA A 155 4.05 5.37 -5.72
CA ALA A 155 4.36 4.23 -4.88
C ALA A 155 3.44 3.05 -5.17
N SER A 156 3.94 1.86 -4.87
CA SER A 156 3.26 0.58 -5.10
C SER A 156 3.28 -0.27 -3.83
N GLY A 157 2.11 -0.70 -3.35
CA GLY A 157 2.01 -1.47 -2.12
C GLY A 157 0.59 -1.93 -1.79
N SER A 158 0.36 -3.24 -1.88
CA SER A 158 -0.97 -3.86 -1.73
C SER A 158 -1.29 -4.39 -0.33
N ARG A 159 -0.41 -4.15 0.67
CA ARG A 159 -0.63 -4.59 2.08
C ARG A 159 -1.89 -3.99 2.72
N LYS A 160 -2.27 -2.79 2.27
CA LYS A 160 -3.40 -2.03 2.77
C LYS A 160 -4.57 -2.20 1.80
N ALA A 161 -5.73 -2.63 2.30
CA ALA A 161 -6.88 -2.96 1.47
C ALA A 161 -7.86 -1.78 1.28
N GLY A 162 -7.90 -0.83 2.21
CA GLY A 162 -8.71 0.37 2.05
C GLY A 162 -8.10 1.32 1.03
N PHE A 163 -8.91 2.04 0.28
CA PHE A 163 -8.43 3.06 -0.64
C PHE A 163 -9.43 4.19 -0.83
N VAL A 164 -8.91 5.32 -1.30
CA VAL A 164 -9.66 6.45 -1.84
C VAL A 164 -9.24 6.63 -3.29
N ALA A 165 -10.21 6.69 -4.21
CA ALA A 165 -10.00 6.85 -5.64
C ALA A 165 -10.74 8.11 -6.13
N VAL A 166 -10.08 8.92 -6.94
CA VAL A 166 -10.56 10.19 -7.48
C VAL A 166 -10.29 10.23 -8.97
N VAL A 167 -11.30 10.53 -9.79
CA VAL A 167 -11.19 10.72 -11.23
C VAL A 167 -12.05 11.92 -11.63
N GLY A 168 -11.41 13.02 -12.01
CA GLY A 168 -12.10 14.29 -12.27
C GLY A 168 -12.78 14.82 -11.01
N ASP A 169 -14.09 15.08 -11.09
CA ASP A 169 -14.95 15.53 -9.99
C ASP A 169 -15.60 14.38 -9.21
N LYS A 170 -15.29 13.12 -9.58
CA LYS A 170 -15.89 11.92 -8.99
C LYS A 170 -14.91 11.21 -8.09
N TRP A 171 -15.40 10.64 -7.00
CA TRP A 171 -14.57 9.91 -6.08
C TRP A 171 -15.34 8.83 -5.31
N GLN A 172 -14.63 7.79 -4.91
CA GLN A 172 -15.16 6.68 -4.12
C GLN A 172 -14.12 6.22 -3.12
N ILE A 173 -14.59 5.64 -2.01
CA ILE A 173 -13.77 4.80 -1.14
C ILE A 173 -14.09 3.34 -1.41
N GLY A 174 -13.15 2.44 -1.13
CA GLY A 174 -13.38 1.00 -1.27
C GLY A 174 -12.41 0.17 -0.47
N ILE A 175 -12.75 -1.11 -0.33
CA ILE A 175 -11.89 -2.12 0.29
C ILE A 175 -11.60 -3.18 -0.78
N SER A 176 -10.38 -3.21 -1.30
CA SER A 176 -9.91 -4.21 -2.25
C SER A 176 -8.39 -4.35 -2.20
N THR A 177 -7.89 -5.56 -2.41
CA THR A 177 -6.48 -5.83 -2.65
C THR A 177 -6.13 -5.88 -4.13
N GLU A 178 -7.14 -5.97 -5.00
CA GLU A 178 -7.00 -6.03 -6.45
C GLU A 178 -6.55 -4.69 -7.03
N ASP A 179 -5.83 -4.75 -8.16
CA ASP A 179 -5.33 -3.56 -8.85
C ASP A 179 -6.30 -3.00 -9.90
N SER A 180 -7.48 -3.61 -10.10
CA SER A 180 -8.43 -3.14 -11.14
C SER A 180 -8.84 -1.67 -10.97
N VAL A 181 -9.13 -1.23 -9.74
CA VAL A 181 -9.46 0.19 -9.48
C VAL A 181 -8.22 1.08 -9.64
N LYS A 182 -7.05 0.60 -9.20
CA LYS A 182 -5.76 1.30 -9.36
C LYS A 182 -5.45 1.56 -10.84
N GLU A 183 -5.56 0.54 -11.67
CA GLU A 183 -5.31 0.65 -13.12
C GLU A 183 -6.37 1.51 -13.81
N TYR A 184 -7.63 1.44 -13.38
CA TYR A 184 -8.67 2.36 -13.86
C TYR A 184 -8.31 3.83 -13.55
N VAL A 185 -7.95 4.13 -12.31
CA VAL A 185 -7.55 5.50 -11.89
C VAL A 185 -6.35 5.99 -12.71
N LYS A 186 -5.34 5.15 -12.91
CA LYS A 186 -4.16 5.48 -13.74
C LYS A 186 -4.55 5.81 -15.18
N ALA A 187 -5.38 4.97 -15.79
CA ALA A 187 -5.82 5.15 -17.18
C ALA A 187 -6.63 6.44 -17.42
N HIS A 188 -7.25 6.98 -16.37
CA HIS A 188 -8.09 8.18 -16.44
C HIS A 188 -7.45 9.42 -15.82
N ASN A 189 -6.11 9.43 -15.64
CA ASN A 189 -5.35 10.52 -15.03
C ASN A 189 -5.89 10.94 -13.65
N GLY A 190 -6.44 9.98 -12.89
CA GLY A 190 -6.96 10.21 -11.55
C GLY A 190 -5.89 10.10 -10.47
N SER A 191 -6.30 10.23 -9.22
CA SER A 191 -5.45 10.07 -8.04
C SER A 191 -6.04 9.02 -7.09
N MET A 192 -5.16 8.25 -6.45
CA MET A 192 -5.56 7.23 -5.47
C MET A 192 -4.50 7.06 -4.38
N PHE A 193 -4.92 6.73 -3.16
CA PHE A 193 -4.01 6.19 -2.15
C PHE A 193 -4.65 5.01 -1.41
N ARG A 194 -3.81 4.09 -0.91
CA ARG A 194 -4.23 2.98 -0.05
C ARG A 194 -3.96 3.24 1.43
N GLN A 195 -4.88 2.80 2.27
CA GLN A 195 -4.81 2.90 3.73
C GLN A 195 -5.47 1.68 4.41
N PHE A 196 -5.30 1.50 5.72
CA PHE A 196 -5.87 0.36 6.43
C PHE A 196 -7.39 0.29 6.25
N ALA A 197 -7.89 -0.90 5.91
CA ALA A 197 -9.33 -1.16 5.97
C ALA A 197 -9.74 -1.29 7.45
N LEU A 198 -10.78 -0.58 7.86
CA LEU A 198 -11.34 -0.67 9.21
C LEU A 198 -12.59 -1.54 9.23
N VAL A 199 -13.49 -1.30 8.27
CA VAL A 199 -14.75 -2.03 8.13
C VAL A 199 -14.93 -2.39 6.66
N SER A 200 -15.40 -3.60 6.40
CA SER A 200 -15.81 -4.06 5.08
C SER A 200 -17.08 -4.91 5.25
N ALA A 201 -18.09 -4.69 4.40
CA ALA A 201 -19.40 -5.33 4.48
C ALA A 201 -20.03 -5.30 5.89
N GLY A 202 -19.78 -4.24 6.66
CA GLY A 202 -20.26 -4.08 8.03
C GLY A 202 -19.51 -4.92 9.08
N GLN A 203 -18.40 -5.55 8.72
CA GLN A 203 -17.54 -6.31 9.63
C GLN A 203 -16.18 -5.64 9.78
N ILE A 204 -15.61 -5.69 10.98
CA ILE A 204 -14.31 -5.11 11.26
C ILE A 204 -13.17 -5.91 10.60
N CYS A 205 -12.18 -5.18 10.09
CA CYS A 205 -11.06 -5.75 9.34
C CYS A 205 -9.83 -6.00 10.23
N GLU A 206 -9.98 -6.80 11.28
CA GLU A 206 -8.99 -6.92 12.37
C GLU A 206 -7.55 -7.22 11.92
N LYS A 207 -7.35 -8.03 10.86
CA LYS A 207 -5.98 -8.36 10.39
C LYS A 207 -5.26 -7.17 9.74
N GLN A 208 -5.96 -6.06 9.48
CA GLN A 208 -5.36 -4.80 9.03
C GLN A 208 -4.89 -3.94 10.22
N PHE A 209 -5.17 -4.32 11.47
CA PHE A 209 -4.87 -3.50 12.64
C PHE A 209 -3.42 -3.63 13.09
N ALA A 210 -2.52 -2.94 12.37
CA ALA A 210 -1.11 -2.86 12.70
C ALA A 210 -0.78 -1.78 13.74
N LEU A 211 -1.64 -0.76 13.88
CA LEU A 211 -1.40 0.38 14.77
C LEU A 211 -1.75 0.03 16.22
N LYS A 212 -0.83 0.32 17.15
CA LYS A 212 -1.02 0.14 18.59
C LYS A 212 -1.27 1.48 19.29
N GLY A 213 -1.70 1.40 20.55
CA GLY A 213 -1.98 2.56 21.40
C GLY A 213 -3.34 3.22 21.13
N LYS A 214 -3.67 4.18 21.99
CA LYS A 214 -4.89 5.00 21.88
C LYS A 214 -4.54 6.41 21.40
N VAL A 215 -5.16 6.84 20.31
CA VAL A 215 -5.04 8.19 19.74
C VAL A 215 -6.38 8.62 19.16
N THR A 216 -6.57 9.90 18.85
CA THR A 216 -7.71 10.33 18.04
C THR A 216 -7.63 9.66 16.67
N ARG A 217 -8.66 8.91 16.30
CA ARG A 217 -8.72 8.13 15.05
C ARG A 217 -9.60 8.84 14.04
N CYS A 218 -9.26 8.73 12.77
CA CYS A 218 -10.01 9.31 11.67
C CYS A 218 -10.29 8.25 10.60
N ALA A 219 -11.40 8.36 9.89
CA ALA A 219 -11.75 7.47 8.78
C ALA A 219 -12.63 8.17 7.75
N LEU A 220 -12.61 7.66 6.53
CA LEU A 220 -13.71 7.83 5.58
C LEU A 220 -14.59 6.61 5.63
N ALA A 221 -15.91 6.80 5.73
CA ALA A 221 -16.86 5.71 5.88
C ALA A 221 -18.09 5.92 4.99
N ARG A 222 -18.72 4.83 4.57
CA ARG A 222 -19.98 4.84 3.83
C ARG A 222 -20.96 3.83 4.38
N LYS A 223 -22.25 4.09 4.21
CA LYS A 223 -23.32 3.12 4.50
C LYS A 223 -23.72 2.40 3.23
N SER A 224 -24.13 1.13 3.35
CA SER A 224 -24.63 0.37 2.21
C SER A 224 -25.88 1.02 1.63
N GLY A 225 -26.03 1.00 0.30
CA GLY A 225 -27.16 1.62 -0.39
C GLY A 225 -27.21 3.16 -0.36
N SER A 226 -26.30 3.83 0.35
CA SER A 226 -26.16 5.29 0.33
C SER A 226 -25.04 5.72 -0.61
N GLY A 227 -25.21 6.83 -1.32
CA GLY A 227 -24.13 7.51 -2.05
C GLY A 227 -23.25 8.39 -1.15
N GLY A 228 -23.70 8.68 0.07
CA GLY A 228 -23.01 9.58 1.00
C GLY A 228 -21.76 8.95 1.60
N ILE A 229 -20.67 9.72 1.60
CA ILE A 229 -19.42 9.39 2.28
C ILE A 229 -19.28 10.33 3.48
N TRP A 230 -18.76 9.79 4.57
CA TRP A 230 -18.62 10.48 5.84
C TRP A 230 -17.14 10.55 6.21
N TYR A 231 -16.67 11.71 6.65
CA TYR A 231 -15.47 11.77 7.46
C TYR A 231 -15.88 11.55 8.92
N VAL A 232 -15.16 10.68 9.63
CA VAL A 232 -15.48 10.33 11.02
C VAL A 232 -14.22 10.45 11.84
N GLU A 233 -14.30 11.12 12.99
CA GLU A 233 -13.21 11.16 13.96
C GLU A 233 -13.69 10.81 15.36
N THR A 234 -12.80 10.23 16.18
CA THR A 234 -13.10 10.01 17.59
C THR A 234 -12.90 11.29 18.40
N ILE A 235 -13.80 11.54 19.35
CA ILE A 235 -13.67 12.67 20.29
C ILE A 235 -12.53 12.39 21.27
N ASN A 236 -12.49 11.16 21.80
CA ASN A 236 -11.46 10.70 22.72
C ASN A 236 -10.39 9.87 22.00
N LYS A 237 -9.27 9.63 22.70
CA LYS A 237 -8.24 8.73 22.21
C LYS A 237 -8.73 7.29 22.27
N GLU A 238 -8.77 6.61 21.12
CA GLU A 238 -9.25 5.24 21.01
C GLU A 238 -8.25 4.30 20.34
N SER A 239 -8.39 3.02 20.68
CA SER A 239 -7.70 1.96 19.93
C SER A 239 -8.30 1.88 18.52
N LEU A 240 -7.52 1.35 17.58
CA LEU A 240 -8.04 1.14 16.22
C LEU A 240 -9.21 0.14 16.23
N TYR A 241 -9.19 -0.81 17.17
CA TYR A 241 -10.21 -1.82 17.36
C TYR A 241 -11.54 -1.21 17.80
N ASP A 242 -11.53 -0.46 18.91
CA ASP A 242 -12.73 0.16 19.47
C ASP A 242 -13.37 1.12 18.45
N PHE A 243 -12.53 1.86 17.70
CA PHE A 243 -13.02 2.74 16.65
C PHE A 243 -13.66 1.99 15.48
N ALA A 244 -13.01 0.93 14.98
CA ALA A 244 -13.56 0.13 13.90
C ALA A 244 -14.88 -0.56 14.31
N GLN A 245 -14.95 -1.05 15.55
CA GLN A 245 -16.17 -1.65 16.10
C GLN A 245 -17.30 -0.61 16.17
N ALA A 246 -17.02 0.58 16.70
CA ALA A 246 -18.00 1.67 16.74
C ALA A 246 -18.49 2.08 15.32
N LEU A 247 -17.60 2.11 14.33
CA LEU A 247 -17.99 2.38 12.93
C LEU A 247 -18.94 1.31 12.38
N ALA A 248 -18.62 0.04 12.59
CA ALA A 248 -19.44 -1.08 12.13
C ALA A 248 -20.82 -1.07 12.81
N ASP A 249 -20.86 -0.93 14.14
CA ASP A 249 -22.10 -0.93 14.92
C ASP A 249 -22.97 0.32 14.64
N TYR A 250 -22.36 1.44 14.26
CA TYR A 250 -23.07 2.62 13.79
C TYR A 250 -23.75 2.41 12.40
N GLY A 251 -23.41 1.32 11.73
CA GLY A 251 -24.00 0.88 10.47
C GLY A 251 -23.23 1.31 9.23
N PHE A 252 -21.94 1.65 9.35
CA PHE A 252 -21.10 1.82 8.17
C PHE A 252 -20.76 0.45 7.56
N SER A 253 -20.90 0.33 6.25
CA SER A 253 -20.57 -0.89 5.51
C SER A 253 -19.10 -0.96 5.16
N ASP A 254 -18.50 0.16 4.79
CA ASP A 254 -17.07 0.27 4.49
C ASP A 254 -16.47 1.45 5.25
N ALA A 255 -15.27 1.27 5.78
CA ALA A 255 -14.49 2.34 6.37
C ALA A 255 -13.00 2.17 6.09
N VAL A 256 -12.39 3.25 5.59
CA VAL A 256 -10.96 3.37 5.30
C VAL A 256 -10.35 4.29 6.34
N TYR A 257 -9.33 3.82 7.05
CA TYR A 257 -8.60 4.65 8.00
C TYR A 257 -8.02 5.87 7.31
N LEU A 258 -7.95 6.99 8.01
CA LEU A 258 -7.11 8.13 7.66
C LEU A 258 -6.11 8.34 8.79
N THR A 259 -4.94 8.91 8.47
CA THR A 259 -3.95 9.23 9.50
C THR A 259 -4.61 10.13 10.57
N GLY A 260 -4.82 9.57 11.76
CA GLY A 260 -5.41 10.29 12.89
C GLY A 260 -4.45 11.29 13.52
N GLY A 261 -4.86 11.88 14.64
CA GLY A 261 -4.03 12.83 15.38
C GLY A 261 -4.45 14.30 15.26
N ASN A 262 -5.58 14.61 14.61
CA ASN A 262 -6.08 15.98 14.41
C ASN A 262 -6.49 16.72 15.71
N SER A 263 -6.23 16.14 16.89
CA SER A 263 -6.49 16.70 18.22
C SER A 263 -7.91 17.28 18.42
N GLY A 264 -8.87 16.79 17.63
CA GLY A 264 -10.27 17.21 17.69
C GLY A 264 -10.56 18.63 17.21
N ASN A 265 -9.66 19.29 16.46
CA ASN A 265 -9.88 20.62 15.87
C ASN A 265 -10.00 20.55 14.34
N THR A 266 -10.82 19.63 13.83
CA THR A 266 -11.01 19.48 12.38
C THR A 266 -11.74 20.70 11.83
N PHE A 267 -11.10 21.40 10.88
CA PHE A 267 -11.72 22.46 10.12
C PHE A 267 -12.81 21.89 9.21
N TYR A 268 -13.98 22.51 9.19
CA TYR A 268 -15.00 22.24 8.19
C TYR A 268 -15.84 23.46 7.85
N ARG A 269 -16.53 23.42 6.73
CA ARG A 269 -17.47 24.44 6.28
C ARG A 269 -18.84 23.82 6.04
N THR A 270 -19.86 24.40 6.66
CA THR A 270 -21.27 23.99 6.49
C THR A 270 -21.81 24.38 5.12
N PRO A 271 -22.97 23.82 4.69
CA PRO A 271 -23.54 24.14 3.39
C PRO A 271 -23.88 25.61 3.14
N ASP A 272 -24.11 26.39 4.20
CA ASP A 272 -24.31 27.84 4.15
C ASP A 272 -23.00 28.64 4.08
N GLY A 273 -21.85 27.97 4.05
CA GLY A 273 -20.53 28.56 3.94
C GLY A 273 -19.86 28.94 5.26
N GLN A 274 -20.50 28.68 6.42
CA GLN A 274 -19.92 29.03 7.72
C GLN A 274 -18.74 28.12 8.07
N PRO A 275 -17.56 28.68 8.39
CA PRO A 275 -16.41 27.90 8.82
C PRO A 275 -16.49 27.54 10.31
N HIS A 276 -16.04 26.35 10.65
CA HIS A 276 -15.88 25.84 12.01
C HIS A 276 -14.46 25.26 12.16
N GLY A 277 -13.87 25.45 13.34
CA GLY A 277 -12.47 25.07 13.59
C GLY A 277 -11.47 26.07 13.00
N LYS A 278 -10.19 25.71 12.96
CA LYS A 278 -9.12 26.52 12.35
C LYS A 278 -8.42 25.72 11.25
N LEU A 279 -8.18 26.34 10.09
CA LEU A 279 -7.42 25.75 9.00
C LEU A 279 -5.91 25.89 9.23
N ASP A 280 -5.43 25.55 10.43
CA ASP A 280 -4.02 25.76 10.80
C ASP A 280 -3.20 24.48 10.53
N TRP A 281 -2.68 24.37 9.31
CA TRP A 281 -1.87 23.22 8.87
C TRP A 281 -0.43 23.59 8.55
N GLN A 282 0.03 24.81 8.87
CA GLN A 282 1.29 25.34 8.34
C GLN A 282 2.51 24.51 8.77
N ASP A 283 2.48 23.91 9.96
CA ASP A 283 3.58 23.11 10.51
C ASP A 283 3.44 21.58 10.25
N GLU A 284 2.31 21.12 9.72
CA GLU A 284 1.96 19.68 9.62
C GLU A 284 1.43 19.23 8.24
N ALA A 285 1.30 20.13 7.26
CA ALA A 285 0.69 19.82 5.97
C ALA A 285 1.58 18.99 5.01
N ILE A 286 1.74 17.70 5.28
CA ILE A 286 2.60 16.81 4.46
C ILE A 286 1.88 15.59 3.88
N ASN A 287 0.62 15.38 4.25
CA ASN A 287 -0.20 14.24 3.82
C ASN A 287 -1.71 14.53 3.91
N LEU A 288 -2.17 15.64 3.34
CA LEU A 288 -3.55 16.11 3.46
C LEU A 288 -4.46 15.59 2.34
N ILE A 289 -5.66 15.17 2.72
CA ILE A 289 -6.84 15.14 1.84
C ILE A 289 -7.64 16.43 2.08
N VAL A 290 -7.92 17.16 1.00
CA VAL A 290 -8.65 18.43 1.05
C VAL A 290 -9.89 18.31 0.19
N PHE A 291 -11.05 18.44 0.83
CA PHE A 291 -12.36 18.42 0.20
C PHE A 291 -12.77 19.83 -0.19
N ARG A 292 -13.15 20.04 -1.45
CA ARG A 292 -13.61 21.33 -1.97
C ARG A 292 -15.01 21.21 -2.59
N ARG A 293 -15.79 22.28 -2.52
CA ARG A 293 -17.01 22.43 -3.30
C ARG A 293 -16.75 22.73 -4.77
#